data_AF-A0A2V9HEP3-F1
#
_entry.id   AF-A0A2V9HEP3-F1
#
_cell.length_a   1.000
_cell.length_b   1.000
_cell.length_c   1.000
_cell.angle_alpha   90.00
_cell.angle_beta   90.00
_cell.angle_gamma   90.00
#
_symmetry.space_group_name_H-M   'P 1'
#
loop_
_entity.id
_entity.type
_entity.pdbx_description
1 polymer ?
#
loop_
_entity_poly.entity_id
_entity_poly.type
_entity_poly.pdbx_seq_one_letter_code
_entity_poly.pdbx_strand_id
1 'polypeptide(L)'
;MNKYETLFHRHPSNPILTGKDWPYSMNSVFNAGATLLPDGSTLLLCRVEDRRGLSHLCVARSANGVDGWQIDREPTFLPDV
;
A
#
# COMPACT_ATOMS: atom_id res chain seq x y z
N MET A 1 -22.82 -6.68 -22.22
CA MET A 1 -22.01 -7.90 -22.33
C MET A 1 -20.61 -7.46 -22.74
N ASN A 2 -19.58 -7.84 -22.00
CA ASN A 2 -18.22 -7.30 -22.22
C ASN A 2 -17.74 -7.76 -23.60
N LYS A 3 -17.30 -6.82 -24.44
CA LYS A 3 -16.97 -7.08 -25.86
C LYS A 3 -15.62 -7.80 -26.02
N TYR A 4 -14.86 -7.92 -24.94
CA TYR A 4 -13.51 -8.48 -24.91
C TYR A 4 -13.36 -9.47 -23.75
N GLU A 5 -12.44 -10.41 -23.90
CA GLU A 5 -12.04 -11.35 -22.87
C GLU A 5 -11.45 -10.61 -21.65
N THR A 6 -11.84 -11.03 -20.44
CA THR A 6 -11.32 -10.46 -19.20
C THR A 6 -10.07 -11.22 -18.78
N LEU A 7 -8.89 -10.62 -18.99
CA LEU A 7 -7.60 -11.24 -18.66
C LEU A 7 -7.22 -11.10 -17.18
N PHE A 8 -7.71 -10.03 -16.53
CA PHE A 8 -7.43 -9.76 -15.12
C PHE A 8 -8.73 -9.58 -14.36
N HIS A 9 -8.82 -10.27 -13.23
CA HIS A 9 -9.94 -10.14 -12.31
C HIS A 9 -9.51 -9.30 -11.11
N ARG A 10 -10.40 -8.39 -10.69
CA ARG A 10 -10.19 -7.67 -9.43
C ARG A 10 -10.25 -8.66 -8.29
N HIS A 11 -9.29 -8.58 -7.38
CA HIS A 11 -9.35 -9.32 -6.13
C HIS A 11 -10.64 -8.94 -5.36
N PRO A 12 -11.43 -9.90 -4.87
CA PRO A 12 -12.72 -9.62 -4.22
C PRO A 12 -12.57 -8.84 -2.92
N SER A 13 -11.45 -9.01 -2.21
CA SER A 13 -11.14 -8.29 -0.97
C SER A 13 -10.52 -6.91 -1.18
N ASN A 14 -10.55 -6.36 -2.39
CA ASN A 14 -10.03 -5.01 -2.60
C ASN A 14 -10.81 -3.96 -1.77
N PRO A 15 -10.13 -2.92 -1.28
CA PRO A 15 -8.69 -2.64 -1.41
C PRO A 15 -7.82 -3.48 -0.46
N ILE A 16 -6.58 -3.79 -0.87
CA ILE A 16 -5.61 -4.57 -0.05
C ILE A 16 -5.02 -3.80 1.15
N LEU A 17 -5.13 -2.47 1.13
CA LEU A 17 -4.71 -1.56 2.20
C LEU A 17 -5.68 -0.38 2.27
N THR A 18 -5.93 0.09 3.48
CA THR A 18 -6.79 1.22 3.79
C THR A 18 -6.14 2.10 4.85
N GLY A 19 -6.69 3.30 5.07
CA GLY A 19 -6.23 4.16 6.14
C GLY A 19 -6.41 3.63 7.56
N LYS A 20 -7.24 2.60 7.74
CA LYS A 20 -7.48 1.99 9.06
C LYS A 20 -6.35 1.05 9.48
N ASP A 21 -5.52 0.63 8.53
CA ASP A 21 -4.43 -0.32 8.79
C ASP A 21 -3.20 0.38 9.37
N TRP A 22 -3.10 1.71 9.21
CA TRP A 22 -2.01 2.50 9.76
C TRP A 22 -2.17 2.72 11.27
N PRO A 23 -1.07 2.62 12.06
CA PRO A 23 -1.12 2.85 13.51
C PRO A 23 -1.20 4.33 13.89
N TYR A 24 -1.28 5.22 12.91
CA TYR A 24 -1.39 6.67 13.09
C TYR A 24 -2.45 7.26 12.16
N SER A 25 -2.90 8.47 12.48
CA SER A 25 -3.91 9.18 11.68
C SER A 25 -3.36 9.60 10.32
N MET A 26 -4.06 9.20 9.27
CA MET A 26 -3.81 9.63 7.88
C MET A 26 -5.15 9.93 7.18
N ASN A 27 -5.08 10.53 5.99
CA ASN A 27 -6.21 10.78 5.11
C ASN A 27 -6.41 9.63 4.11
N SER A 28 -5.40 9.37 3.27
CA SER A 28 -5.47 8.34 2.23
C SER A 28 -4.13 7.62 2.01
N VAL A 29 -4.20 6.39 1.50
CA VAL A 29 -3.04 5.59 1.08
C VAL A 29 -3.30 5.07 -0.33
N PHE A 30 -2.37 5.33 -1.24
CA PHE A 30 -2.52 5.02 -2.67
C PHE A 30 -1.15 5.08 -3.37
N ASN A 31 -1.11 4.77 -4.67
CA ASN A 31 0.09 4.90 -5.51
C ASN A 31 1.35 4.23 -4.94
N ALA A 32 1.21 3.01 -4.41
CA ALA A 32 2.34 2.28 -3.88
C ALA A 32 3.27 1.78 -4.99
N GLY A 33 4.59 2.00 -4.83
CA GLY A 33 5.60 1.24 -5.58
C GLY A 33 5.68 -0.17 -5.02
N ALA A 34 5.89 -1.18 -5.87
CA ALA A 34 5.93 -2.59 -5.46
C ALA A 34 7.22 -3.27 -5.93
N THR A 35 7.83 -4.09 -5.07
CA THR A 35 8.97 -4.93 -5.43
C THR A 35 8.98 -6.22 -4.60
N LEU A 36 9.61 -7.26 -5.13
CA LEU A 36 10.01 -8.42 -4.33
C LEU A 36 11.33 -8.11 -3.61
N LEU A 37 11.44 -8.57 -2.38
CA LEU A 37 12.67 -8.57 -1.59
C LEU A 37 13.46 -9.87 -1.82
N PRO A 38 14.76 -9.93 -1.45
CA PRO A 38 15.58 -11.13 -1.66
C PRO A 38 15.05 -12.40 -0.96
N ASP A 39 14.26 -12.25 0.10
CA ASP A 39 13.61 -13.36 0.82
C ASP A 39 12.29 -13.82 0.19
N GLY A 40 11.89 -13.21 -0.94
CA GLY A 40 10.66 -13.52 -1.66
C GLY A 40 9.42 -12.77 -1.14
N SER A 41 9.53 -12.03 -0.04
CA SER A 41 8.42 -11.19 0.43
C SER A 41 8.19 -10.00 -0.50
N THR A 42 6.96 -9.48 -0.51
CA THR A 42 6.60 -8.27 -1.26
C THR A 42 6.69 -7.05 -0.36
N LEU A 43 7.37 -6.02 -0.85
CA LEU A 43 7.37 -4.68 -0.27
C LEU A 43 6.47 -3.77 -1.11
N LEU A 44 5.60 -3.04 -0.43
CA LEU A 44 4.95 -1.85 -0.94
C LEU A 44 5.56 -0.61 -0.29
N LEU A 45 6.05 0.32 -1.10
CA LEU A 45 6.40 1.66 -0.67
C LEU A 45 5.19 2.55 -0.92
N CYS A 46 4.34 2.67 0.10
CA CYS A 46 3.06 3.36 0.01
C CYS A 46 3.25 4.87 0.11
N ARG A 47 2.61 5.61 -0.81
CA ARG A 47 2.37 7.04 -0.59
C ARG A 47 1.18 7.18 0.35
N VAL A 48 1.43 7.80 1.49
CA VAL A 48 0.42 8.11 2.51
C VAL A 48 0.26 9.61 2.55
N GLU A 49 -0.99 10.08 2.48
CA GLU A 49 -1.33 11.49 2.68
C GLU A 49 -1.87 11.67 4.10
N ASP A 50 -1.28 12.59 4.86
CA ASP A 50 -1.73 12.95 6.19
C ASP A 50 -2.98 13.87 6.16
N ARG A 51 -3.53 14.20 7.33
CA ARG A 51 -4.71 15.07 7.43
C ARG A 51 -4.44 16.55 7.14
N ARG A 52 -3.17 16.94 6.94
CA ARG A 52 -2.76 18.27 6.52
C ARG A 52 -2.62 18.37 5.00
N GLY A 53 -2.77 17.25 4.28
CA GLY A 53 -2.56 17.15 2.84
C GLY A 53 -1.09 16.96 2.44
N LEU A 54 -0.20 16.68 3.39
CA LEU A 54 1.19 16.38 3.11
C LEU A 54 1.35 14.89 2.86
N SER A 55 2.18 14.53 1.87
CA SER A 55 2.51 13.14 1.58
C SER A 55 3.82 12.72 2.23
N HIS A 56 3.87 11.50 2.74
CA HIS A 56 5.09 10.80 3.15
C HIS A 56 5.09 9.38 2.58
N LEU A 57 6.23 8.70 2.65
CA LEU A 57 6.33 7.31 2.24
C LEU A 57 6.40 6.41 3.47
N CYS A 58 5.63 5.32 3.46
CA CYS A 58 5.63 4.31 4.51
C CYS A 58 5.61 2.92 3.89
N VAL A 59 6.42 2.02 4.43
CA VAL A 59 6.53 0.65 3.92
C VAL A 59 5.44 -0.25 4.53
N ALA A 60 4.85 -1.10 3.69
CA ALA A 60 4.11 -2.28 4.09
C ALA A 60 4.76 -3.54 3.49
N ARG A 61 4.90 -4.61 4.27
CA ARG A 61 5.49 -5.89 3.82
C ARG A 61 4.49 -7.02 3.94
N SER A 62 4.46 -7.92 2.95
CA SER A 62 3.63 -9.12 2.96
C SER A 62 4.44 -10.31 2.47
N ALA A 63 4.23 -11.49 3.07
CA ALA A 63 4.88 -12.71 2.62
C ALA A 63 4.43 -13.15 1.21
N ASN A 64 3.23 -12.76 0.77
CA ASN A 64 2.63 -13.21 -0.50
C ASN A 64 2.23 -12.07 -1.45
N GLY A 65 2.30 -10.82 -1.01
CA GLY A 65 1.92 -9.65 -1.81
C GLY A 65 0.40 -9.46 -2.01
N VAL A 66 -0.43 -10.16 -1.24
CA VAL A 66 -1.90 -10.12 -1.32
C VAL A 66 -2.51 -9.66 0.00
N ASP A 67 -2.11 -10.27 1.12
CA ASP A 67 -2.67 -10.03 2.45
C ASP A 67 -1.59 -10.03 3.55
N GLY A 68 -2.00 -9.98 4.82
CA GLY A 68 -1.08 -10.09 5.96
C GLY A 68 -0.05 -8.96 6.03
N TRP A 69 -0.42 -7.76 5.55
CA TRP A 69 0.47 -6.61 5.46
C TRP A 69 0.94 -6.15 6.84
N GLN A 70 2.25 -6.15 7.04
CA GLN A 70 2.94 -5.56 8.17
C GLN A 70 3.37 -4.15 7.80
N ILE A 71 2.75 -3.15 8.43
CA ILE A 71 2.99 -1.74 8.15
C ILE A 71 3.98 -1.19 9.18
N ASP A 72 4.97 -0.44 8.70
CA ASP A 72 5.92 0.24 9.58
C ASP A 72 5.18 1.22 10.51
N ARG A 73 5.59 1.28 11.78
CA ARG A 73 4.89 2.08 12.80
C ARG A 73 4.97 3.59 12.56
N GLU A 74 5.97 4.03 11.80
CA GLU A 74 6.29 5.42 11.52
C GLU A 74 6.58 5.57 10.02
N PRO A 75 6.48 6.80 9.46
CA PRO A 75 6.90 7.08 8.10
C PRO A 75 8.34 6.60 7.81
N THR A 76 8.54 5.87 6.71
CA THR A 76 9.87 5.43 6.26
C THR A 76 10.67 6.60 5.69
N PHE A 77 10.01 7.49 4.94
CA PHE A 77 10.60 8.75 4.48
C PHE A 77 9.60 9.88 4.68
N LEU A 78 10.04 10.91 5.40
CA LEU A 78 9.30 12.17 5.51
C LEU A 78 9.54 13.02 4.26
N PRO A 79 8.60 13.90 3.89
CA PRO A 79 8.85 14.89 2.87
C PRO A 79 9.90 15.90 3.33
N ASP A 80 10.70 16.41 2.41
CA ASP A 80 11.48 17.63 2.61
C ASP A 80 10.51 18.82 2.50
N VAL A 81 10.07 19.33 3.65
CA VAL A 81 9.18 20.51 3.78
C VAL A 81 9.89 21.69 4.40
#